data_AF-A0A6J4YQV2-F1
#
_entry.id   AF-A0A6J4YQV2-F1
#
_cell.length_a   1.000
_cell.length_b   1.000
_cell.length_c   1.000
_cell.angle_alpha   90.00
_cell.angle_beta   90.00
_cell.angle_gamma   90.00
#
_symmetry.space_group_name_H-M   'P 1'
#
loop_
_entity.id
_entity.type
_entity.pdbx_description
1 polymer ?
#
loop_
_entity_poly.entity_id
_entity_poly.type
_entity_poly.pdbx_seq_one_letter_code
_entity_poly.pdbx_strand_id
1 'polypeptide(L)'
;MIEFIYNILANFGYTHPLHPTLTHLPIGMVMGAFLFALAAIVFNRSSLARTARHCVILGLLAAIPTALLGIMDWLHFFSGTMLLPFKMKIILAVILVSFLLLAVVLGFFGERFQKMVFALYAACLITTIGLGYFGGEIVYGTKAPEGAEVGELAAKGTLVFQKNCSACHLTDSTAKKIGPGLKGLFNGEKFPVSGRAISEENFRTLLLKPIAKMPPFGHLPDEEVDALIEYLKTL
;
A
#
# COMPACT_ATOMS: atom_id res chain seq x y z
N MET A 1 -3.12 -22.13 1.61
CA MET A 1 -1.74 -21.90 2.08
C MET A 1 -1.55 -20.48 2.62
N ILE A 2 -1.94 -19.42 1.88
CA ILE A 2 -1.84 -18.02 2.35
C ILE A 2 -2.65 -17.80 3.65
N GLU A 3 -3.92 -18.22 3.68
CA GLU A 3 -4.78 -18.12 4.88
C GLU A 3 -4.20 -18.82 6.12
N PHE A 4 -3.50 -19.94 5.94
CA PHE A 4 -2.87 -20.65 7.05
C PHE A 4 -1.80 -19.81 7.74
N ILE A 5 -0.98 -19.10 6.96
CA ILE A 5 0.06 -18.21 7.47
C ILE A 5 -0.57 -17.05 8.24
N TYR A 6 -1.60 -16.41 7.66
CA TYR A 6 -2.30 -15.30 8.31
C TYR A 6 -3.04 -15.71 9.59
N ASN A 7 -3.66 -16.90 9.61
CA ASN A 7 -4.33 -17.40 10.81
C ASN A 7 -3.34 -17.71 11.95
N ILE A 8 -2.16 -18.25 11.62
CA ILE A 8 -1.10 -18.44 12.63
C ILE A 8 -0.68 -17.09 13.22
N LEU A 9 -0.41 -16.11 12.36
CA LEU A 9 0.02 -14.79 12.81
C LEU A 9 -1.06 -14.08 13.63
N ALA A 10 -2.33 -14.22 13.23
CA ALA A 10 -3.47 -13.68 13.97
C ALA A 10 -3.59 -14.30 15.38
N ASN A 11 -3.29 -15.58 15.55
CA ASN A 11 -3.26 -16.22 16.88
C ASN A 11 -2.18 -15.62 17.79
N PHE A 12 -1.11 -15.04 17.23
CA PHE A 12 -0.10 -14.26 17.96
C PHE A 12 -0.44 -12.77 18.06
N GLY A 13 -1.65 -12.36 17.64
CA GLY A 13 -2.11 -10.97 17.67
C GLY A 13 -1.62 -10.10 16.51
N TYR A 14 -0.97 -10.68 15.49
CA TYR A 14 -0.51 -9.94 14.32
C TYR A 14 -1.52 -10.05 13.17
N THR A 15 -2.26 -8.97 12.92
CA THR A 15 -3.30 -8.90 11.86
C THR A 15 -2.96 -7.92 10.75
N HIS A 16 -1.71 -7.44 10.70
CA HIS A 16 -1.26 -6.43 9.74
C HIS A 16 -0.73 -7.06 8.45
N PRO A 17 -0.69 -6.32 7.34
CA PRO A 17 0.01 -6.75 6.13
C PRO A 17 1.50 -7.02 6.38
N LEU A 18 2.08 -8.00 5.68
CA LEU A 18 3.47 -8.44 5.85
C LEU A 18 4.43 -7.73 4.89
N HIS A 19 3.95 -7.34 3.72
CA HIS A 19 4.76 -6.65 2.73
C HIS A 19 5.29 -5.29 3.24
N PRO A 20 4.50 -4.40 3.85
CA PRO A 20 5.00 -3.10 4.30
C PRO A 20 6.16 -3.22 5.28
N THR A 21 6.10 -4.17 6.23
CA THR A 21 7.19 -4.37 7.21
C THR A 21 8.47 -4.83 6.53
N LEU A 22 8.39 -5.75 5.56
CA LEU A 22 9.59 -6.21 4.86
C LEU A 22 10.13 -5.19 3.86
N THR A 23 9.31 -4.30 3.28
CA THR A 23 9.78 -3.29 2.32
C THR A 23 10.84 -2.34 2.88
N HIS A 24 10.88 -2.13 4.20
CA HIS A 24 11.92 -1.32 4.84
C HIS A 24 13.34 -1.83 4.55
N LEU A 25 13.52 -3.14 4.41
CA LEU A 25 14.83 -3.73 4.12
C LEU A 25 15.34 -3.34 2.72
N PRO A 26 14.69 -3.67 1.59
CA PRO A 26 15.17 -3.26 0.27
C PRO A 26 15.22 -1.73 0.12
N ILE A 27 14.27 -0.98 0.71
CA ILE A 27 14.30 0.50 0.68
C ILE A 27 15.56 1.02 1.37
N GLY A 28 15.82 0.56 2.60
CA GLY A 28 17.01 0.96 3.36
C GLY A 28 18.30 0.57 2.67
N MET A 29 18.34 -0.60 2.02
CA MET A 29 19.49 -1.05 1.24
C MET A 29 19.72 -0.17 -0.01
N VAL A 30 18.68 0.21 -0.74
CA VAL A 30 18.82 1.12 -1.89
C VAL A 30 19.29 2.51 -1.46
N MET A 31 18.70 3.06 -0.40
CA MET A 31 19.12 4.34 0.17
C MET A 31 20.57 4.28 0.66
N GLY A 32 20.93 3.22 1.39
CA GLY A 32 22.29 2.98 1.86
C GLY A 32 23.28 2.87 0.71
N ALA A 33 22.95 2.16 -0.37
CA ALA A 33 23.81 2.06 -1.55
C ALA A 33 24.15 3.43 -2.15
N PHE A 34 23.15 4.29 -2.34
CA PHE A 34 23.37 5.63 -2.85
C PHE A 34 24.20 6.49 -1.88
N LEU A 35 23.85 6.50 -0.60
CA LEU A 35 24.53 7.33 0.41
C LEU A 35 25.98 6.89 0.62
N PHE A 36 26.26 5.59 0.70
CA PHE A 36 27.63 5.08 0.82
C PHE A 36 28.45 5.32 -0.44
N ALA A 37 27.84 5.24 -1.63
CA ALA A 37 28.53 5.58 -2.87
C ALA A 37 28.88 7.08 -2.95
N LEU A 38 27.95 7.95 -2.54
CA LEU A 38 28.19 9.39 -2.44
C LEU A 38 29.30 9.70 -1.42
N ALA A 39 29.23 9.08 -0.24
CA ALA A 39 30.25 9.24 0.80
C ALA A 39 31.62 8.72 0.33
N ALA A 40 31.67 7.63 -0.45
CA ALA A 40 32.91 7.13 -1.02
C ALA A 40 33.58 8.16 -1.93
N ILE A 41 32.80 8.91 -2.71
CA ILE A 41 33.29 9.99 -3.59
C ILE A 41 33.76 11.18 -2.76
N VAL A 42 32.93 11.64 -1.81
CA VAL A 42 33.23 12.84 -0.98
C VAL A 42 34.45 12.64 -0.09
N PHE A 43 34.57 11.48 0.55
CA PHE A 43 35.67 11.18 1.47
C PHE A 43 36.85 10.45 0.81
N ASN A 44 36.76 10.15 -0.49
CA ASN A 44 37.75 9.38 -1.24
C ASN A 44 38.11 8.04 -0.55
N ARG A 45 37.09 7.29 -0.10
CA ARG A 45 37.26 6.02 0.65
C ARG A 45 36.65 4.84 -0.11
N SER A 46 37.51 3.96 -0.62
CA SER A 46 37.11 2.75 -1.36
C SER A 46 36.34 1.71 -0.51
N SER A 47 36.52 1.73 0.82
CA SER A 47 35.75 0.89 1.75
C SER A 47 34.24 1.24 1.74
N LEU A 48 33.89 2.52 1.60
CA LEU A 48 32.50 2.96 1.51
C LEU A 48 31.86 2.53 0.20
N ALA A 49 32.61 2.58 -0.93
CA ALA A 49 32.13 2.07 -2.22
C ALA A 49 31.88 0.55 -2.17
N ARG A 50 32.70 -0.20 -1.42
CA ARG A 50 32.45 -1.64 -1.19
C ARG A 50 31.17 -1.87 -0.39
N THR A 51 30.92 -1.04 0.62
CA THR A 51 29.69 -1.09 1.42
C THR A 51 28.46 -0.80 0.56
N ALA A 52 28.52 0.18 -0.34
CA ALA A 52 27.45 0.46 -1.30
C ALA A 52 27.09 -0.77 -2.16
N ARG A 53 28.12 -1.51 -2.63
CA ARG A 53 27.90 -2.76 -3.38
C ARG A 53 27.22 -3.84 -2.53
N HIS A 54 27.62 -4.00 -1.26
CA HIS A 54 26.96 -4.94 -0.35
C HIS A 54 25.48 -4.57 -0.16
N CYS A 55 25.17 -3.29 -0.01
CA CYS A 55 23.79 -2.82 0.09
C CYS A 55 22.96 -3.21 -1.15
N VAL A 56 23.47 -2.99 -2.36
CA VAL A 56 22.74 -3.40 -3.58
C VAL A 56 22.51 -4.90 -3.65
N ILE A 57 23.51 -5.71 -3.31
CA ILE A 57 23.38 -7.18 -3.29
C ILE A 57 22.30 -7.61 -2.29
N LEU A 58 22.35 -7.09 -1.05
CA LEU A 58 21.35 -7.38 -0.04
C LEU A 58 19.96 -6.87 -0.43
N GLY A 59 19.87 -5.70 -1.06
CA GLY A 59 18.62 -5.14 -1.59
C GLY A 59 18.00 -6.02 -2.66
N LEU A 60 18.81 -6.56 -3.57
CA LEU A 60 18.36 -7.49 -4.61
C LEU A 60 17.86 -8.81 -4.01
N LEU A 61 18.60 -9.37 -3.05
CA LEU A 61 18.19 -10.58 -2.34
C LEU A 61 16.88 -10.37 -1.55
N ALA A 62 16.76 -9.23 -0.87
CA ALA A 62 15.57 -8.87 -0.11
C ALA A 62 14.34 -8.58 -0.99
N ALA A 63 14.54 -8.17 -2.24
CA ALA A 63 13.44 -7.90 -3.17
C ALA A 63 12.59 -9.15 -3.46
N ILE A 64 13.19 -10.35 -3.44
CA ILE A 64 12.49 -11.61 -3.70
C ILE A 64 11.42 -11.91 -2.64
N PRO A 65 11.77 -12.09 -1.34
CA PRO A 65 10.75 -12.32 -0.31
C PRO A 65 9.80 -11.12 -0.17
N THR A 66 10.27 -9.89 -0.40
CA THR A 66 9.40 -8.69 -0.39
C THR A 66 8.32 -8.77 -1.46
N ALA A 67 8.66 -9.22 -2.67
CA ALA A 67 7.70 -9.39 -3.76
C ALA A 67 6.71 -10.52 -3.46
N LEU A 68 7.17 -11.63 -2.90
CA LEU A 68 6.31 -12.75 -2.51
C LEU A 68 5.28 -12.33 -1.45
N LEU A 69 5.73 -11.64 -0.39
CA LEU A 69 4.82 -11.08 0.60
C LEU A 69 3.88 -10.04 -0.02
N GLY A 70 4.36 -9.22 -0.98
CA GLY A 70 3.52 -8.28 -1.72
C GLY A 70 2.36 -8.96 -2.46
N ILE A 71 2.63 -10.10 -3.10
CA ILE A 71 1.61 -10.92 -3.76
C ILE A 71 0.65 -11.52 -2.73
N MET A 72 1.16 -12.02 -1.60
CA MET A 72 0.33 -12.58 -0.54
C MET A 72 -0.62 -11.54 0.06
N ASP A 73 -0.12 -10.36 0.41
CA ASP A 73 -0.92 -9.24 0.92
C ASP A 73 -1.96 -8.80 -0.10
N TRP A 74 -1.57 -8.72 -1.37
CA TRP A 74 -2.48 -8.32 -2.45
C TRP A 74 -3.62 -9.33 -2.65
N LEU A 75 -3.35 -10.63 -2.54
CA LEU A 75 -4.38 -11.66 -2.62
C LEU A 75 -5.26 -11.70 -1.37
N HIS A 76 -4.69 -11.57 -0.17
CA HIS A 76 -5.41 -11.71 1.09
C HIS A 76 -6.25 -10.47 1.44
N PHE A 77 -5.66 -9.27 1.41
CA PHE A 77 -6.35 -8.04 1.83
C PHE A 77 -7.10 -7.34 0.69
N PHE A 78 -6.71 -7.58 -0.56
CA PHE A 78 -7.25 -6.87 -1.72
C PHE A 78 -7.85 -7.81 -2.78
N SER A 79 -8.01 -9.10 -2.47
CA SER A 79 -8.64 -10.10 -3.34
C SER A 79 -8.04 -10.17 -4.76
N GLY A 80 -6.75 -9.80 -4.93
CA GLY A 80 -6.07 -9.76 -6.22
C GLY A 80 -6.57 -8.67 -7.18
N THR A 81 -7.17 -7.60 -6.67
CA THR A 81 -7.77 -6.57 -7.54
C THR A 81 -6.69 -5.64 -8.13
N MET A 82 -6.67 -5.49 -9.46
CA MET A 82 -5.67 -4.67 -10.17
C MET A 82 -6.06 -3.18 -10.22
N LEU A 83 -5.77 -2.44 -9.15
CA LEU A 83 -5.89 -0.97 -9.14
C LEU A 83 -4.67 -0.29 -9.79
N LEU A 84 -4.82 0.98 -10.17
CA LEU A 84 -3.72 1.77 -10.74
C LEU A 84 -2.47 1.79 -9.84
N PRO A 85 -2.57 2.02 -8.51
CA PRO A 85 -1.39 1.97 -7.63
C PRO A 85 -0.70 0.60 -7.62
N PHE A 86 -1.45 -0.51 -7.65
CA PHE A 86 -0.87 -1.86 -7.73
C PHE A 86 -0.14 -2.08 -9.06
N LYS A 87 -0.76 -1.68 -10.18
CA LYS A 87 -0.12 -1.77 -11.51
C LYS A 87 1.19 -0.99 -11.54
N MET A 88 1.18 0.25 -11.04
CA MET A 88 2.39 1.09 -10.99
C MET A 88 3.46 0.49 -10.07
N LYS A 89 3.09 -0.05 -8.90
CA LYS A 89 4.05 -0.72 -8.02
C LYS A 89 4.70 -1.94 -8.66
N ILE A 90 3.94 -2.78 -9.37
CA ILE A 90 4.50 -3.96 -10.06
C ILE A 90 5.50 -3.51 -11.13
N ILE A 91 5.14 -2.53 -11.95
CA ILE A 91 6.03 -1.99 -12.99
C ILE A 91 7.32 -1.43 -12.37
N LEU A 92 7.19 -0.57 -11.36
CA LEU A 92 8.34 0.03 -10.69
C LEU A 92 9.20 -1.01 -9.95
N ALA A 93 8.59 -2.07 -9.40
CA ALA A 93 9.33 -3.16 -8.76
C ALA A 93 10.18 -3.95 -9.77
N VAL A 94 9.63 -4.25 -10.95
CA VAL A 94 10.39 -4.91 -12.04
C VAL A 94 11.54 -4.01 -12.52
N ILE A 95 11.29 -2.71 -12.67
CA ILE A 95 12.32 -1.73 -13.03
C ILE A 95 13.43 -1.70 -11.95
N LEU A 96 13.05 -1.61 -10.67
CA LEU A 96 14.01 -1.60 -9.56
C LEU A 96 14.88 -2.86 -9.54
N VAL A 97 14.27 -4.05 -9.65
CA VAL A 97 15.01 -5.32 -9.67
C VAL A 97 15.95 -5.38 -10.87
N SER A 98 15.52 -4.89 -12.03
CA SER A 98 16.36 -4.83 -13.24
C SER A 98 17.56 -3.89 -13.05
N PHE A 99 17.36 -2.72 -12.44
CA PHE A 99 18.45 -1.79 -12.13
C PHE A 99 19.39 -2.34 -11.06
N LEU A 100 18.88 -2.96 -10.00
CA LEU A 100 19.69 -3.61 -8.97
C LEU A 100 20.54 -4.73 -9.59
N LEU A 101 19.95 -5.59 -10.41
CA LEU A 101 20.67 -6.66 -11.10
C LEU A 101 21.76 -6.10 -12.02
N LEU A 102 21.44 -5.09 -12.84
CA LEU A 102 22.40 -4.45 -13.72
C LEU A 102 23.54 -3.79 -12.93
N ALA A 103 23.23 -3.15 -11.81
CA ALA A 103 24.24 -2.52 -10.95
C ALA A 103 25.17 -3.56 -10.29
N VAL A 104 24.65 -4.73 -9.90
CA VAL A 104 25.46 -5.86 -9.42
C VAL A 104 26.37 -6.36 -10.54
N VAL A 105 25.82 -6.65 -11.71
CA VAL A 105 26.58 -7.17 -12.87
C VAL A 105 27.68 -6.21 -13.29
N LEU A 106 27.36 -4.93 -13.50
CA LEU A 106 28.35 -3.91 -13.87
C LEU A 106 29.37 -3.64 -12.76
N GLY A 107 28.97 -3.80 -11.49
CA GLY A 107 29.86 -3.67 -10.33
C GLY A 107 30.96 -4.73 -10.26
N PHE A 108 30.80 -5.87 -10.95
CA PHE A 108 31.85 -6.89 -11.10
C PHE A 108 32.91 -6.51 -12.13
N PHE A 109 32.57 -5.68 -13.13
CA PHE A 109 33.50 -5.23 -14.16
C PHE A 109 34.40 -4.06 -13.70
N GLY A 110 34.37 -3.72 -12.41
CA GLY A 110 35.31 -2.78 -11.79
C GLY A 110 35.13 -1.32 -12.21
N GLU A 111 36.24 -0.58 -12.26
CA GLU A 111 36.24 0.88 -12.45
C GLU A 111 35.70 1.32 -13.82
N ARG A 112 35.71 0.43 -14.82
CA ARG A 112 35.23 0.72 -16.19
C ARG A 112 33.82 1.31 -16.22
N PHE A 113 32.95 0.86 -15.32
CA PHE A 113 31.55 1.26 -15.29
C PHE A 113 31.17 2.10 -14.06
N GLN A 114 32.15 2.64 -13.32
CA GLN A 114 31.89 3.30 -12.04
C GLN A 114 30.85 4.43 -12.13
N LYS A 115 30.94 5.31 -13.15
CA LYS A 115 29.98 6.40 -13.36
C LYS A 115 28.57 5.87 -13.65
N MET A 116 28.47 4.77 -14.43
CA MET A 116 27.21 4.13 -14.78
C MET A 116 26.59 3.43 -13.57
N VAL A 117 27.39 2.76 -12.75
CA VAL A 117 26.94 2.12 -11.50
C VAL A 117 26.42 3.17 -10.51
N PHE A 118 27.09 4.31 -10.38
CA PHE A 118 26.59 5.42 -9.56
C PHE A 118 25.24 5.96 -10.08
N ALA A 119 25.12 6.14 -11.40
CA ALA A 119 23.85 6.55 -12.02
C ALA A 119 22.73 5.51 -11.77
N LEU A 120 23.05 4.21 -11.78
CA LEU A 120 22.10 3.15 -11.43
C LEU A 120 21.66 3.22 -9.96
N TYR A 121 22.56 3.57 -9.03
CA TYR A 121 22.17 3.75 -7.62
C TYR A 121 21.20 4.92 -7.47
N ALA A 122 21.43 6.03 -8.16
CA ALA A 122 20.50 7.15 -8.20
C ALA A 122 19.15 6.76 -8.82
N ALA A 123 19.16 6.02 -9.93
CA ALA A 123 17.94 5.54 -10.58
C ALA A 123 17.16 4.58 -9.67
N CYS A 124 17.83 3.69 -8.93
CA CYS A 124 17.22 2.82 -7.93
C CYS A 124 16.55 3.65 -6.82
N LEU A 125 17.22 4.70 -6.33
CA LEU A 125 16.67 5.59 -5.30
C LEU A 125 15.40 6.29 -5.80
N ILE A 126 15.42 6.87 -6.99
CA ILE A 126 14.25 7.53 -7.60
C ILE A 126 13.09 6.53 -7.77
N THR A 127 13.38 5.32 -8.26
CA THR A 127 12.38 4.26 -8.41
C THR A 127 11.78 3.86 -7.07
N THR A 128 12.60 3.79 -6.02
CA THR A 128 12.19 3.45 -4.66
C THR A 128 11.31 4.54 -4.06
N ILE A 129 11.59 5.82 -4.32
CA ILE A 129 10.72 6.94 -3.94
C ILE A 129 9.35 6.80 -4.61
N GLY A 130 9.31 6.47 -5.91
CA GLY A 130 8.06 6.20 -6.63
C GLY A 130 7.28 5.01 -6.05
N LEU A 131 7.96 3.92 -5.69
CA LEU A 131 7.35 2.78 -5.00
C LEU A 131 6.76 3.18 -3.64
N GLY A 132 7.47 4.04 -2.90
CA GLY A 132 7.00 4.63 -1.65
C GLY A 132 5.75 5.47 -1.83
N TYR A 133 5.71 6.34 -2.85
CA TYR A 133 4.55 7.16 -3.19
C TYR A 133 3.30 6.31 -3.45
N PHE A 134 3.37 5.33 -4.36
CA PHE A 134 2.22 4.46 -4.63
C PHE A 134 1.90 3.52 -3.47
N GLY A 135 2.88 3.20 -2.61
CA GLY A 135 2.62 2.54 -1.33
C GLY A 135 1.80 3.39 -0.38
N GLY A 136 2.15 4.67 -0.26
CA GLY A 136 1.39 5.67 0.47
C GLY A 136 -0.01 5.85 -0.11
N GLU A 137 -0.18 5.88 -1.43
CA GLU A 137 -1.49 5.99 -2.07
C GLU A 137 -2.43 4.82 -1.71
N ILE A 138 -1.90 3.60 -1.59
CA ILE A 138 -2.69 2.43 -1.17
C ILE A 138 -3.18 2.58 0.28
N VAL A 139 -2.38 3.20 1.15
CA VAL A 139 -2.69 3.33 2.59
C VAL A 139 -3.49 4.61 2.88
N TYR A 140 -3.18 5.71 2.21
CA TYR A 140 -3.61 7.08 2.54
C TYR A 140 -4.40 7.79 1.45
N GLY A 141 -4.55 7.20 0.24
CA GLY A 141 -5.24 7.81 -0.91
C GLY A 141 -6.75 8.04 -0.74
N THR A 142 -7.25 7.96 0.50
CA THR A 142 -8.65 8.26 0.89
C THR A 142 -8.69 9.27 2.03
N LYS A 143 -7.86 10.31 1.97
CA LYS A 143 -8.07 11.47 2.84
C LYS A 143 -9.35 12.18 2.41
N ALA A 144 -10.30 12.29 3.34
CA ALA A 144 -11.43 13.21 3.23
C ALA A 144 -10.91 14.66 3.12
N PRO A 145 -11.65 15.57 2.44
CA PRO A 145 -11.22 16.95 2.29
C PRO A 145 -11.06 17.62 3.67
N GLU A 146 -9.87 18.19 3.91
CA GLU A 146 -9.59 19.05 5.07
C GLU A 146 -10.49 20.29 4.98
N GLY A 147 -11.43 20.45 5.93
CA GLY A 147 -12.24 21.68 6.05
C GLY A 147 -13.69 21.51 6.51
N ALA A 148 -14.22 20.30 6.65
CA ALA A 148 -15.52 20.11 7.32
C ALA A 148 -15.30 20.05 8.84
N GLU A 149 -16.02 20.85 9.63
CA GLU A 149 -16.17 20.55 11.07
C GLU A 149 -16.96 19.25 11.19
N VAL A 150 -16.23 18.14 11.21
CA VAL A 150 -16.77 16.81 11.39
C VAL A 150 -16.92 16.57 12.89
N GLY A 151 -18.15 16.37 13.36
CA GLY A 151 -18.41 16.02 14.77
C GLY A 151 -17.55 14.81 15.20
N GLU A 152 -17.17 14.75 16.48
CA GLU A 152 -16.22 13.74 17.02
C GLU A 152 -16.53 12.30 16.58
N LEU A 153 -17.82 11.96 16.49
CA LEU A 153 -18.29 10.65 16.06
C LEU A 153 -18.02 10.36 14.57
N ALA A 154 -18.20 11.33 13.69
CA ALA A 154 -17.90 11.18 12.27
C ALA A 154 -16.37 11.19 12.00
N ALA A 155 -15.57 11.84 12.86
CA ALA A 155 -14.12 11.71 12.82
C ALA A 155 -13.67 10.27 13.17
N LYS A 156 -14.28 9.64 14.18
CA LYS A 156 -14.09 8.21 14.46
C LYS A 156 -14.54 7.34 13.27
N GLY A 157 -15.65 7.71 12.62
CA GLY A 157 -16.15 7.05 11.41
C GLY A 157 -15.18 7.06 10.24
N THR A 158 -14.42 8.14 10.06
CA THR A 158 -13.35 8.21 9.05
C THR A 158 -12.31 7.12 9.26
N LEU A 159 -11.92 6.85 10.51
CA LEU A 159 -10.94 5.81 10.84
C LEU A 159 -11.49 4.40 10.56
N VAL A 160 -12.75 4.16 10.94
CA VAL A 160 -13.45 2.89 10.64
C VAL A 160 -13.52 2.69 9.11
N PHE A 161 -13.86 3.73 8.36
CA PHE A 161 -13.90 3.67 6.90
C PHE A 161 -12.50 3.42 6.30
N GLN A 162 -11.47 4.12 6.78
CA GLN A 162 -10.11 3.95 6.30
C GLN A 162 -9.60 2.52 6.50
N LYS A 163 -9.87 1.93 7.67
CA LYS A 163 -9.42 0.59 8.01
C LYS A 163 -10.15 -0.50 7.22
N ASN A 164 -11.45 -0.32 6.94
CA ASN A 164 -12.32 -1.40 6.48
C ASN A 164 -12.85 -1.23 5.03
N CYS A 165 -13.00 0.00 4.55
CA CYS A 165 -13.80 0.31 3.37
C CYS A 165 -13.00 1.02 2.25
N SER A 166 -12.00 1.81 2.62
CA SER A 166 -11.22 2.68 1.72
C SER A 166 -10.49 1.95 0.59
N ALA A 167 -10.11 0.70 0.81
CA ALA A 167 -9.49 -0.15 -0.19
C ALA A 167 -10.41 -0.33 -1.42
N CYS A 168 -11.73 -0.34 -1.20
CA CYS A 168 -12.72 -0.69 -2.21
C CYS A 168 -13.58 0.47 -2.68
N HIS A 169 -13.83 1.47 -1.83
CA HIS A 169 -14.79 2.55 -2.06
C HIS A 169 -14.12 3.91 -2.18
N LEU A 170 -14.68 4.77 -3.03
CA LEU A 170 -14.32 6.20 -3.13
C LEU A 170 -15.28 7.03 -2.30
N THR A 171 -14.78 8.06 -1.63
CA THR A 171 -15.57 8.97 -0.80
C THR A 171 -15.87 10.29 -1.49
N ASP A 172 -15.10 10.65 -2.50
CA ASP A 172 -15.12 11.94 -3.21
C ASP A 172 -15.75 11.86 -4.62
N SER A 173 -16.09 10.65 -5.05
CA SER A 173 -16.65 10.34 -6.36
C SER A 173 -17.73 9.25 -6.28
N THR A 174 -18.65 9.25 -7.24
CA THR A 174 -19.64 8.17 -7.47
C THR A 174 -19.11 7.09 -8.42
N ALA A 175 -17.91 7.29 -8.99
CA ALA A 175 -17.28 6.33 -9.87
C ALA A 175 -16.95 5.01 -9.15
N LYS A 176 -16.91 3.91 -9.91
CA LYS A 176 -16.55 2.60 -9.39
C LYS A 176 -15.04 2.47 -9.20
N LYS A 177 -14.59 2.08 -8.00
CA LYS A 177 -13.21 1.65 -7.72
C LYS A 177 -13.13 0.12 -7.71
N ILE A 178 -13.55 -0.50 -6.61
CA ILE A 178 -13.88 -1.93 -6.55
C ILE A 178 -15.38 -2.05 -6.29
N GLY A 179 -15.84 -1.40 -5.22
CA GLY A 179 -17.24 -1.11 -4.95
C GLY A 179 -17.70 0.21 -5.61
N PRO A 180 -19.00 0.55 -5.49
CA PRO A 180 -19.51 1.84 -5.93
C PRO A 180 -18.87 3.00 -5.16
N GLY A 181 -18.76 4.17 -5.80
CA GLY A 181 -18.42 5.40 -5.12
C GLY A 181 -19.53 5.84 -4.17
N LEU A 182 -19.16 6.44 -3.04
CA LEU A 182 -20.05 6.72 -1.92
C LEU A 182 -20.27 8.22 -1.68
N LYS A 183 -19.76 9.08 -2.57
CA LYS A 183 -20.04 10.51 -2.51
C LYS A 183 -21.54 10.76 -2.53
N GLY A 184 -22.04 11.48 -1.54
CA GLY A 184 -23.48 11.75 -1.39
C GLY A 184 -24.34 10.51 -1.24
N LEU A 185 -23.80 9.36 -0.78
CA LEU A 185 -24.55 8.10 -0.66
C LEU A 185 -25.85 8.33 0.11
N PHE A 186 -25.79 8.93 1.30
CA PHE A 186 -26.96 9.15 2.15
C PHE A 186 -27.94 10.23 1.63
N ASN A 187 -27.56 10.97 0.57
CA ASN A 187 -28.45 11.90 -0.11
C ASN A 187 -29.24 11.24 -1.26
N GLY A 188 -28.96 9.98 -1.59
CA GLY A 188 -29.64 9.22 -2.63
C GLY A 188 -30.89 8.46 -2.14
N GLU A 189 -31.71 8.00 -3.08
CA GLU A 189 -32.91 7.21 -2.74
C GLU A 189 -32.60 5.72 -2.55
N LYS A 190 -31.66 5.16 -3.33
CA LYS A 190 -31.39 3.71 -3.40
C LYS A 190 -29.90 3.40 -3.42
N PHE A 191 -29.51 2.31 -2.76
CA PHE A 191 -28.15 1.81 -2.81
C PHE A 191 -27.76 1.39 -4.24
N PRO A 192 -26.58 1.78 -4.75
CA PRO A 192 -26.21 1.60 -6.17
C PRO A 192 -26.23 0.16 -6.71
N VAL A 193 -26.05 -0.84 -5.83
CA VAL A 193 -25.96 -2.26 -6.22
C VAL A 193 -27.22 -3.03 -5.85
N SER A 194 -27.78 -2.79 -4.66
CA SER A 194 -28.92 -3.56 -4.14
C SER A 194 -30.27 -3.04 -4.63
N GLY A 195 -30.35 -1.76 -5.00
CA GLY A 195 -31.61 -1.08 -5.31
C GLY A 195 -32.54 -0.88 -4.10
N ARG A 196 -32.14 -1.30 -2.88
CA ARG A 196 -32.89 -1.06 -1.65
C ARG A 196 -32.84 0.42 -1.29
N ALA A 197 -33.89 0.90 -0.62
CA ALA A 197 -33.97 2.26 -0.12
C ALA A 197 -32.80 2.56 0.83
N ILE A 198 -32.24 3.76 0.73
CA ILE A 198 -31.18 4.21 1.62
C ILE A 198 -31.77 4.52 2.99
N SER A 199 -31.32 3.78 4.00
CA SER A 199 -31.61 4.01 5.41
C SER A 199 -30.49 3.40 6.25
N GLU A 200 -30.35 3.85 7.50
CA GLU A 200 -29.36 3.29 8.43
C GLU A 200 -29.58 1.81 8.68
N GLU A 201 -30.84 1.38 8.85
CA GLU A 201 -31.20 -0.02 9.06
C GLU A 201 -30.81 -0.89 7.85
N ASN A 202 -31.07 -0.41 6.64
CA ASN A 202 -30.68 -1.11 5.41
C ASN A 202 -29.16 -1.12 5.24
N PHE A 203 -28.45 -0.07 5.68
CA PHE A 203 -26.99 -0.04 5.68
C PHE A 203 -26.39 -1.06 6.66
N ARG A 204 -26.90 -1.13 7.89
CA ARG A 204 -26.51 -2.14 8.88
C ARG A 204 -26.74 -3.55 8.35
N THR A 205 -27.89 -3.77 7.72
CA THR A 205 -28.22 -5.06 7.08
C THR A 205 -27.25 -5.36 5.94
N LEU A 206 -26.82 -4.37 5.16
CA LEU A 206 -25.83 -4.53 4.09
C LEU A 206 -24.45 -4.94 4.65
N LEU A 207 -24.04 -4.39 5.80
CA LEU A 207 -22.78 -4.80 6.45
C LEU A 207 -22.84 -6.24 6.97
N LEU A 208 -23.99 -6.67 7.48
CA LEU A 208 -24.19 -8.05 7.97
C LEU A 208 -24.33 -9.06 6.84
N LYS A 209 -25.07 -8.71 5.79
CA LYS A 209 -25.37 -9.55 4.62
C LYS A 209 -25.05 -8.77 3.34
N PRO A 210 -23.76 -8.68 2.97
CA PRO A 210 -23.33 -7.90 1.83
C PRO A 210 -23.76 -8.53 0.50
N ILE A 211 -23.66 -7.73 -0.55
CA ILE A 211 -24.04 -8.11 -1.91
C ILE A 211 -22.80 -8.20 -2.79
N ALA A 212 -22.86 -9.11 -3.77
CA ALA A 212 -21.80 -9.37 -4.73
C ALA A 212 -20.50 -9.81 -4.05
N LYS A 213 -19.42 -9.05 -4.21
CA LYS A 213 -18.08 -9.40 -3.70
C LYS A 213 -17.70 -8.62 -2.44
N MET A 214 -18.62 -7.86 -1.85
CA MET A 214 -18.37 -7.14 -0.61
C MET A 214 -18.26 -8.15 0.55
N PRO A 215 -17.21 -8.11 1.39
CA PRO A 215 -17.09 -8.99 2.54
C PRO A 215 -18.03 -8.57 3.69
N PRO A 216 -18.40 -9.50 4.60
CA PRO A 216 -19.26 -9.18 5.74
C PRO A 216 -18.49 -8.48 6.86
N PHE A 217 -19.16 -7.54 7.53
CA PHE A 217 -18.60 -6.71 8.60
C PHE A 217 -19.37 -6.85 9.92
N GLY A 218 -20.05 -7.98 10.15
CA GLY A 218 -20.79 -8.23 11.39
C GLY A 218 -19.92 -8.37 12.66
N HIS A 219 -18.60 -8.27 12.53
CA HIS A 219 -17.68 -8.21 13.65
C HIS A 219 -17.45 -6.78 14.17
N LEU A 220 -17.89 -5.76 13.42
CA LEU A 220 -17.78 -4.37 13.87
C LEU A 220 -18.75 -4.10 15.03
N PRO A 221 -18.31 -3.48 16.13
CA PRO A 221 -19.19 -3.03 17.20
C PRO A 221 -20.22 -2.02 16.70
N ASP A 222 -21.40 -1.97 17.32
CA ASP A 222 -22.46 -1.03 16.92
C ASP A 222 -22.00 0.43 16.96
N GLU A 223 -21.19 0.81 17.96
CA GLU A 223 -20.61 2.16 18.07
C GLU A 223 -19.72 2.52 16.86
N GLU A 224 -18.97 1.55 16.31
CA GLU A 224 -18.14 1.78 15.11
C GLU A 224 -19.00 1.90 13.85
N VAL A 225 -20.10 1.15 13.79
CA VAL A 225 -21.07 1.24 12.68
C VAL A 225 -21.80 2.57 12.71
N ASP A 226 -22.17 3.07 13.89
CA ASP A 226 -22.78 4.39 14.09
C ASP A 226 -21.83 5.49 13.63
N ALA A 227 -20.58 5.43 14.07
CA ALA A 227 -19.53 6.35 13.64
C ALA A 227 -19.36 6.35 12.12
N LEU A 228 -19.32 5.17 11.51
CA LEU A 228 -19.20 4.99 10.07
C LEU A 228 -20.38 5.61 9.31
N ILE A 229 -21.61 5.40 9.78
CA ILE A 229 -22.82 6.00 9.18
C ILE A 229 -22.74 7.53 9.24
N GLU A 230 -22.39 8.10 10.39
CA GLU A 230 -22.28 9.54 10.55
C GLU A 230 -21.21 10.13 9.62
N TYR A 231 -20.07 9.47 9.46
CA TYR A 231 -19.07 9.87 8.48
C TYR A 231 -19.61 9.82 7.04
N LEU A 232 -20.27 8.73 6.65
CA LEU A 232 -20.81 8.58 5.29
C LEU A 232 -21.91 9.60 4.97
N LYS A 233 -22.63 10.12 5.97
CA LYS A 233 -23.59 11.23 5.81
C LYS A 233 -22.91 12.57 5.49
N THR A 234 -21.62 12.72 5.81
CA THR A 234 -20.86 13.94 5.49
C THR A 234 -20.28 13.97 4.07
N LEU A 235 -20.38 12.85 3.34
CA LEU A 235 -19.78 12.66 2.00
C LEU A 235 -20.64 13.16 0.84
#